data_AF-A0A356KHH8-F1
#
_entry.id   AF-A0A356KHH8-F1
#
_cell.length_a   1.000
_cell.length_b   1.000
_cell.length_c   1.000
_cell.angle_alpha   90.00
_cell.angle_beta   90.00
_cell.angle_gamma   90.00
#
_symmetry.space_group_name_H-M   'P 1'
#
loop_
_entity.id
_entity.type
_entity.pdbx_description
1 polymer ?
#
loop_
_entity_poly.entity_id
_entity_poly.type
_entity_poly.pdbx_seq_one_letter_code
_entity_poly.pdbx_strand_id
1 'polypeptide(L)' 'MTDWSREPWSRGCPVALLGPGALTGLEGALRAPEGRLHWAGTETAVEWTGYLEGALESAERAAREIL' A
#
# COMPACT_ATOMS: atom_id res chain seq x y z
N MET A 1 23.55 -2.55 -9.96
CA MET A 1 22.60 -2.54 -8.84
C MET A 1 21.97 -1.16 -8.81
N THR A 2 20.65 -1.08 -8.93
CA THR A 2 19.93 0.19 -8.98
C THR A 2 19.73 0.72 -7.55
N ASP A 3 20.03 1.99 -7.33
CA ASP A 3 19.75 2.67 -6.07
C ASP A 3 18.31 3.21 -6.07
N TRP A 4 17.39 2.40 -5.54
CA TRP A 4 15.97 2.73 -5.45
C TRP A 4 15.66 3.88 -4.48
N SER A 5 16.55 4.18 -3.54
CA SER A 5 16.36 5.31 -2.62
C SER A 5 16.41 6.66 -3.35
N ARG A 6 17.03 6.68 -4.53
CA ARG A 6 17.16 7.87 -5.39
C ARG A 6 16.12 7.94 -6.50
N GLU A 7 15.26 6.94 -6.63
CA GLU A 7 14.18 6.98 -7.61
C GLU A 7 13.07 7.91 -7.08
N PRO A 8 12.76 9.02 -7.77
CA PRO A 8 11.91 10.09 -7.22
C PRO A 8 10.47 9.67 -6.93
N TRP A 9 9.94 8.66 -7.63
CA TRP A 9 8.54 8.25 -7.50
C TRP A 9 8.32 7.11 -6.50
N SER A 10 9.33 6.27 -6.28
CA SER A 10 9.32 5.11 -5.37
C SER A 10 9.96 5.48 -4.03
N ARG A 11 11.03 6.28 -4.06
CA ARG A 11 11.75 6.81 -2.88
C ARG A 11 12.30 5.73 -1.95
N GLY A 12 12.42 4.50 -2.44
CA GLY A 12 12.77 3.33 -1.67
C GLY A 12 12.31 2.03 -2.35
N CYS A 13 12.65 0.92 -1.72
CA CYS A 13 12.28 -0.43 -2.13
C CYS A 13 12.51 -1.38 -0.94
N PRO A 14 11.70 -2.44 -0.74
CA PRO A 14 10.56 -2.86 -1.57
C PRO A 14 9.20 -2.31 -1.12
N VAL A 15 9.08 -1.82 0.10
CA VAL A 15 7.81 -1.44 0.72
C VAL A 15 8.01 -0.32 1.72
N ALA A 16 6.99 0.51 1.93
CA ALA A 16 6.98 1.43 3.06
C ALA A 16 6.88 0.68 4.40
N LEU A 17 7.85 0.90 5.29
CA LEU A 17 7.80 0.36 6.65
C LEU A 17 7.12 1.35 7.59
N LEU A 18 6.16 0.85 8.35
CA LEU A 18 5.49 1.61 9.40
C LEU A 18 6.43 1.80 10.59
N GLY A 19 6.50 3.03 11.10
CA GLY A 19 7.21 3.31 12.35
C GLY A 19 6.54 2.64 13.56
N PRO A 20 7.23 2.55 14.71
CA PRO A 20 6.66 2.01 15.94
C PRO A 20 5.32 2.67 16.29
N GLY A 21 4.31 1.86 16.62
CA GLY A 21 2.97 2.32 17.00
C GLY A 21 2.06 2.75 15.84
N ALA A 22 2.58 2.90 14.61
CA ALA A 22 1.76 3.34 13.48
C ALA A 22 0.72 2.29 13.06
N LEU A 23 1.05 1.00 13.11
CA LEU A 23 0.09 -0.06 12.77
C LEU A 23 -1.15 -0.04 13.68
N THR A 24 -0.96 0.15 14.98
CA THR A 24 -2.06 0.24 15.96
C THR A 24 -2.74 1.59 15.94
N GLY A 25 -2.01 2.68 15.65
CA GLY A 25 -2.57 4.04 15.65
C GLY A 25 -3.34 4.41 14.39
N LEU A 26 -3.13 3.70 13.27
CA LEU A 26 -3.80 3.99 12.00
C LEU A 26 -5.12 3.24 11.81
N GLU A 27 -5.52 2.33 12.71
CA GLU A 27 -6.84 1.64 12.72
C GLU A 27 -7.51 1.37 11.34
N GLY A 28 -6.77 0.81 10.38
CA GLY A 28 -7.30 0.51 9.05
C GLY A 28 -7.46 1.71 8.09
N ALA A 29 -7.14 2.92 8.53
CA ALA A 29 -7.13 4.14 7.73
C ALA A 29 -6.24 4.04 6.48
N LEU A 30 -5.19 3.20 6.51
CA LEU A 30 -4.28 2.99 5.38
C LEU A 30 -4.99 2.55 4.09
N ARG A 31 -6.19 1.96 4.20
CA ARG A 31 -6.94 1.42 3.08
C ARG A 31 -8.41 1.87 3.04
N ALA A 32 -8.79 2.81 3.90
CA ALA A 32 -10.15 3.33 3.95
C ALA A 32 -10.36 4.34 2.81
N PRO A 33 -11.43 4.20 1.99
CA PRO A 33 -11.70 5.16 0.92
C PRO A 33 -12.11 6.53 1.48
N GLU A 34 -11.78 7.59 0.75
CA GLU A 34 -12.18 8.97 1.06
C GLU A 34 -13.10 9.47 -0.07
N GLY A 35 -14.41 9.41 0.16
CA GLY A 35 -15.41 9.77 -0.84
C GLY A 35 -15.35 8.85 -2.07
N ARG A 36 -14.87 9.38 -3.21
CA ARG A 36 -14.69 8.64 -4.47
C ARG A 36 -13.23 8.18 -4.69
N LEU A 37 -12.34 8.44 -3.73
CA LEU A 37 -10.95 8.06 -3.79
C LEU A 37 -10.74 6.72 -3.07
N HIS A 38 -10.20 5.76 -3.80
CA HIS A 38 -9.90 4.40 -3.31
C HIS A 38 -8.39 4.16 -3.34
N TRP A 39 -7.88 3.39 -2.38
CA TRP A 39 -6.45 3.16 -2.22
C TRP A 39 -6.06 1.74 -2.64
N ALA A 40 -5.17 1.65 -3.62
CA ALA A 40 -4.47 0.44 -4.00
C ALA A 40 -2.96 0.61 -3.76
N GLY A 41 -2.22 -0.49 -3.85
CA GLY A 41 -0.79 -0.54 -3.54
C GLY A 41 -0.52 -1.64 -2.53
N THR A 42 0.65 -2.26 -2.63
CA THR A 42 1.01 -3.44 -1.82
C THR A 42 0.98 -3.14 -0.31
N GLU A 43 1.20 -1.89 0.09
CA GLU A 43 1.07 -1.38 1.46
C GLU A 43 -0.35 -1.53 2.03
N THR A 44 -1.37 -1.52 1.17
CA THR A 44 -2.78 -1.61 1.56
C THR A 44 -3.30 -3.05 1.58
N ALA A 45 -2.46 -4.01 1.15
CA ALA A 45 -2.79 -5.41 1.04
C ALA A 45 -2.95 -6.05 2.42
N VAL A 46 -3.86 -7.02 2.54
CA VAL A 46 -4.03 -7.83 3.75
C VAL A 46 -3.02 -8.98 3.77
N GLU A 47 -2.69 -9.50 2.60
CA GLU A 47 -1.73 -10.58 2.42
C GLU A 47 -0.60 -10.15 1.49
N TRP A 48 0.61 -10.66 1.73
CA TRP A 48 1.79 -10.42 0.88
C TRP A 48 2.16 -8.94 0.70
N THR A 49 1.95 -8.12 1.73
CA THR A 49 2.42 -6.73 1.78
C THR A 49 3.92 -6.62 1.43
N GLY A 50 4.24 -5.76 0.47
CA GLY A 50 5.59 -5.57 -0.06
C GLY A 50 5.97 -6.49 -1.23
N TYR A 51 5.05 -7.35 -1.68
CA TYR A 51 5.22 -8.23 -2.84
C TYR A 51 4.26 -7.86 -3.97
N LEU A 52 4.50 -8.42 -5.15
CA LEU A 52 3.64 -8.23 -6.33
C LEU A 52 2.24 -8.80 -6.11
N GLU A 53 2.13 -9.92 -5.40
CA GLU A 53 0.87 -10.55 -5.02
C GLU A 53 0.00 -9.60 -4.18
N GLY A 54 0.60 -8.88 -3.23
CA GLY A 54 -0.11 -7.85 -2.46
C GLY A 54 -0.56 -6.67 -3.33
N ALA A 55 0.24 -6.29 -4.34
CA ALA A 55 -0.17 -5.26 -5.30
C ALA A 55 -1.41 -5.70 -6.10
N LEU A 56 -1.44 -6.95 -6.56
CA LEU A 56 -2.59 -7.52 -7.29
C LEU A 56 -3.83 -7.62 -6.39
N GLU A 57 -3.69 -8.15 -5.17
CA GLU A 57 -4.78 -8.26 -4.18
C GLU A 57 -5.40 -6.89 -3.91
N SER A 58 -4.56 -5.90 -3.60
CA SER A 58 -5.04 -4.54 -3.32
C SER A 58 -5.76 -3.90 -4.51
N ALA A 59 -5.31 -4.16 -5.74
CA ALA A 59 -5.89 -3.61 -6.95
C ALA A 59 -7.27 -4.24 -7.24
N GLU A 60 -7.40 -5.55 -7.11
CA GLU A 60 -8.69 -6.24 -7.23
C GLU A 60 -9.69 -5.71 -6.20
N ARG A 61 -9.24 -5.55 -4.96
CA ARG A 61 -10.06 -5.01 -3.89
C ARG A 61 -10.51 -3.58 -4.20
N ALA A 62 -9.60 -2.68 -4.56
CA ALA A 62 -9.94 -1.30 -4.88
C ALA A 62 -10.89 -1.20 -6.08
N ALA A 63 -10.74 -2.06 -7.09
CA ALA A 63 -11.67 -2.15 -8.21
C ALA A 63 -13.08 -2.58 -7.76
N ARG A 64 -13.20 -3.58 -6.87
CA ARG A 64 -14.49 -4.01 -6.31
C ARG A 64 -15.18 -2.93 -5.46
N GLU A 65 -14.42 -2.03 -4.84
CA GLU A 65 -15.01 -0.91 -4.08
C GLU A 65 -15.67 0.16 -4.98
N ILE A 66 -15.31 0.20 -6.27
CA ILE A 66 -15.81 1.19 -7.25
C ILE A 66 -17.06 0.67 -7.99
N LEU A 67 -17.19 -0.65 -8.14
CA LEU A 67 -18.30 -1.31 -8.86
C LEU A 67 -19.61 -1.26 -8.06
#